data_AF-A0AAJ4XB72-F1
#
_entry.id   AF-A0AAJ4XB72-F1
#
_cell.length_a   1.000
_cell.length_b   1.000
_cell.length_c   1.000
_cell.angle_alpha   90.00
_cell.angle_beta   90.00
_cell.angle_gamma   90.00
#
_symmetry.space_group_name_H-M   'P 1'
#
loop_
_entity.id
_entity.type
_entity.pdbx_description
1 polymer ?
#
loop_
_entity_poly.entity_id
_entity_poly.type
_entity_poly.pdbx_seq_one_letter_code
_entity_poly.pdbx_strand_id
1 'polypeptide(L)'
;MGKDLTEKLMALVGWYDSASMCANGGLLVDTSLSELLTQTAISIQRMYFLRKKEYQFEREFRKVRNTILYMLKNLSKEIEPDGLQGRPFECVNLLETFLGEIDERFSQHLNGNDPLSKRMVKAFQRELDESFDPAQVPLPTNVGDTIDLLKKVLSERLEQNPSYGVLKKLRVFMDRFKQHVPQSFHHPPLTWVDANLILLDYRDGLYLSSLLERVKRGIEKSDPSEQISFMESFGKYLLILKKTSRLNGVRKNRMIGLLEQFIERYLSSEDKKGVRPPFQDGVKAKQSGMEKITCNLSADQLALILRAMDESRLVGAKSMNAVFRQIIPFLSTDRKVNLSYGAVRSKAYSPEDRDRQVAVGLLEKMIEKIQSY
;
A
#
# COMPACT_ATOMS: atom_id res chain seq x y z
N MET A 1 23.83 22.14 25.15
CA MET A 1 22.94 21.41 24.22
C MET A 1 23.21 21.69 22.74
N GLY A 2 23.38 22.95 22.28
CA GLY A 2 24.06 23.21 20.99
C GLY A 2 25.57 22.95 21.07
N LYS A 3 26.15 23.24 22.25
CA LYS A 3 27.53 22.91 22.62
C LYS A 3 27.83 21.41 22.49
N ASP A 4 27.09 20.53 23.18
CA ASP A 4 27.24 19.06 23.06
C ASP A 4 27.28 18.52 21.62
N LEU A 5 26.33 18.91 20.76
CA LEU A 5 26.32 18.47 19.35
C LEU A 5 27.54 18.98 18.56
N THR A 6 27.95 20.22 18.85
CA THR A 6 29.13 20.83 18.24
C THR A 6 30.42 20.21 18.79
N GLU A 7 30.49 19.91 20.09
CA GLU A 7 31.60 19.26 20.77
C GLU A 7 31.79 17.83 20.26
N LYS A 8 30.71 17.07 20.04
CA LYS A 8 30.75 15.76 19.38
C LYS A 8 31.29 15.83 17.95
N LEU A 9 30.88 16.83 17.17
CA LEU A 9 31.39 17.05 15.82
C LEU A 9 32.84 17.53 15.80
N MET A 10 33.23 18.42 16.71
CA MET A 10 34.60 18.89 16.83
C MET A 10 35.52 17.79 17.38
N ALA A 11 35.02 16.89 18.23
CA ALA A 11 35.72 15.67 18.61
C ALA A 11 35.91 14.74 17.40
N LEU A 12 34.93 14.68 16.49
CA LEU A 12 35.03 13.93 15.24
C LEU A 12 36.04 14.55 14.26
N VAL A 13 36.09 15.89 14.17
CA VAL A 13 37.11 16.64 13.41
C VAL A 13 38.50 16.34 13.99
N GLY A 14 38.68 16.50 15.31
CA GLY A 14 39.96 16.24 15.97
C GLY A 14 40.41 14.79 15.88
N TRP A 15 39.48 13.84 15.92
CA TRP A 15 39.75 12.42 15.66
C TRP A 15 40.16 12.18 14.21
N TYR A 16 39.46 12.77 13.23
CA TYR A 16 39.77 12.61 11.80
C TYR A 16 41.14 13.18 11.45
N ASP A 17 41.45 14.38 11.94
CA ASP A 17 42.75 15.01 11.73
C ASP A 17 43.88 14.18 12.35
N SER A 18 43.68 13.65 13.56
CA SER A 18 44.64 12.75 14.24
C SER A 18 44.79 11.41 13.52
N ALA A 19 43.70 10.85 13.01
CA ALA A 19 43.68 9.62 12.24
C ALA A 19 44.39 9.76 10.88
N SER A 20 44.27 10.92 10.23
CA SER A 20 44.95 11.24 8.97
C SER A 20 46.48 11.33 9.15
N MET A 21 46.93 11.86 10.28
CA MET A 21 48.35 12.02 10.63
C MET A 21 49.06 10.68 10.89
N CYS A 22 48.32 9.67 11.38
CA CYS A 22 48.88 8.34 11.71
C CYS A 22 48.90 7.35 10.54
N ALA A 23 48.31 7.70 9.38
CA ALA A 23 48.33 6.84 8.19
C ALA A 23 49.62 7.08 7.40
N ASN A 24 50.67 6.29 7.70
CA ASN A 24 51.88 6.24 6.86
C ASN A 24 51.50 5.90 5.42
N GLY A 25 51.63 6.87 4.51
CA GLY A 25 51.36 6.71 3.09
C GLY A 25 50.01 7.27 2.62
N GLY A 26 49.80 8.58 2.75
CA GLY A 26 49.18 9.44 1.73
C GLY A 26 47.77 9.13 1.18
N LEU A 27 47.02 8.18 1.74
CA LEU A 27 45.72 7.76 1.18
C LEU A 27 44.48 8.30 1.91
N LEU A 28 44.65 9.05 3.00
CA LEU A 28 43.53 9.59 3.81
C LEU A 28 43.63 11.09 4.13
N VAL A 29 44.55 11.83 3.49
CA VAL A 29 44.53 13.30 3.57
C VAL A 29 43.55 13.82 2.52
N ASP A 30 42.26 13.52 2.68
CA ASP A 30 41.25 14.23 1.92
C ASP A 30 40.93 15.52 2.67
N THR A 31 41.72 16.56 2.38
CA THR A 31 41.60 17.91 2.96
C THR A 31 40.18 18.46 2.83
N SER A 32 39.43 17.95 1.84
CA SER A 32 38.01 18.16 1.62
C SER A 32 37.13 17.74 2.80
N LEU A 33 37.37 16.58 3.44
CA LEU A 33 36.48 16.07 4.50
C LEU A 33 36.64 16.84 5.81
N SER A 34 37.88 17.16 6.22
CA SER A 34 38.12 17.98 7.42
C SER A 34 37.51 19.38 7.28
N GLU A 35 37.61 19.97 6.08
CA GLU A 35 36.96 21.24 5.77
C GLU A 35 35.42 21.12 5.84
N LEU A 36 34.83 20.08 5.23
CA LEU A 36 33.39 19.84 5.27
C LEU A 36 32.86 19.63 6.69
N LEU A 37 33.57 18.88 7.53
CA LEU A 37 33.22 18.66 8.94
C LEU A 37 33.27 19.97 9.74
N THR A 38 34.33 20.78 9.54
CA THR A 38 34.47 22.08 10.18
C THR A 38 33.36 23.04 9.75
N GLN A 39 33.06 23.11 8.45
CA GLN A 39 31.96 23.93 7.92
C GLN A 39 30.60 23.47 8.46
N THR A 40 30.41 22.16 8.65
CA THR A 40 29.19 21.58 9.22
C THR A 40 29.04 22.00 10.69
N ALA A 41 30.11 21.90 11.49
CA ALA A 41 30.13 22.34 12.89
C ALA A 41 29.78 23.83 13.04
N ILE A 42 30.34 24.70 12.20
CA ILE A 42 30.00 26.14 12.17
C ILE A 42 28.52 26.33 11.82
N SER A 43 28.01 25.59 10.84
CA SER A 43 26.61 25.71 10.40
C SER A 43 25.63 25.29 11.50
N ILE A 44 25.99 24.31 12.34
CA ILE A 44 25.20 23.90 13.51
C ILE A 44 25.20 24.95 14.61
N GLN A 45 26.35 25.57 14.88
CA GLN A 45 26.39 26.71 15.79
C GLN A 45 25.46 27.83 15.30
N ARG A 46 25.45 28.12 13.99
CA ARG A 46 24.52 29.08 13.39
C ARG A 46 23.06 28.69 13.58
N MET A 47 22.70 27.42 13.37
CA MET A 47 21.33 26.93 13.64
C MET A 47 20.87 27.25 15.07
N TYR A 48 21.74 27.13 16.07
CA TYR A 48 21.40 27.46 17.45
C TYR A 48 20.99 28.94 17.61
N PHE A 49 21.72 29.86 16.98
CA PHE A 49 21.41 31.29 17.02
C PHE A 49 20.19 31.67 16.19
N LEU A 50 19.89 30.89 15.13
CA LEU A 50 18.77 31.15 14.22
C LEU A 50 17.43 30.57 14.70
N ARG A 51 17.37 29.93 15.88
CA ARG A 51 16.16 29.24 16.37
C ARG A 51 14.89 30.12 16.42
N LYS A 52 15.04 31.44 16.57
CA LYS A 52 13.91 32.41 16.57
C LYS A 52 13.51 32.90 15.17
N LYS A 53 14.25 32.53 14.13
CA LYS A 53 14.04 32.92 12.74
C LYS A 53 13.79 31.67 11.90
N GLU A 54 12.53 31.24 11.87
CA GLU A 54 12.09 29.95 11.31
C GLU A 54 12.65 29.66 9.90
N TYR A 55 12.50 30.59 8.95
CA TYR A 55 13.00 30.42 7.58
C TYR A 55 14.53 30.28 7.49
N GLN A 56 15.26 31.08 8.27
CA GLN A 56 16.72 31.06 8.26
C GLN A 56 17.25 29.79 8.93
N PHE A 57 16.59 29.35 9.99
CA PHE A 57 16.86 28.08 10.65
C PHE A 57 16.67 26.92 9.68
N GLU A 58 15.54 26.86 8.99
CA GLU A 58 15.23 25.76 8.06
C GLU A 58 16.26 25.67 6.92
N ARG A 59 16.68 26.82 6.37
CA ARG A 59 17.72 26.86 5.34
C ARG A 59 19.05 26.29 5.84
N GLU A 60 19.50 26.69 7.03
CA GLU A 60 20.74 26.17 7.62
C GLU A 60 20.63 24.69 8.01
N PHE A 61 19.47 24.27 8.54
CA PHE A 61 19.17 22.86 8.81
C PHE A 61 19.31 22.00 7.55
N ARG A 62 18.68 22.41 6.44
CA ARG A 62 18.78 21.70 5.15
C ARG A 62 20.22 21.65 4.65
N LYS A 63 20.98 22.74 4.80
CA LYS A 63 22.38 22.79 4.41
C LYS A 63 23.21 21.76 5.19
N VAL A 64 23.14 21.78 6.52
CA VAL A 64 23.85 20.84 7.40
C VAL A 64 23.52 19.40 7.02
N ARG A 65 22.23 19.09 6.88
CA ARG A 65 21.73 17.76 6.57
C ARG A 65 22.23 17.24 5.21
N ASN A 66 22.16 18.08 4.18
CA ASN A 66 22.63 17.74 2.84
C ASN A 66 24.14 17.51 2.81
N THR A 67 24.92 18.29 3.56
CA THR A 67 26.36 18.09 3.69
C THR A 67 26.68 16.75 4.35
N ILE A 68 25.98 16.38 5.43
CA ILE A 68 26.18 15.08 6.11
C ILE A 68 25.82 13.91 5.19
N LEU A 69 24.70 13.99 4.48
CA LEU A 69 24.28 12.98 3.51
C LEU A 69 25.28 12.83 2.36
N TYR A 70 25.84 13.95 1.88
CA TYR A 70 26.90 13.95 0.88
C TYR A 70 28.16 13.23 1.39
N MET A 71 28.62 13.56 2.60
CA MET A 71 29.77 12.89 3.24
C MET A 71 29.51 11.39 3.42
N LEU A 72 28.34 11.00 3.93
CA LEU A 72 27.94 9.61 4.08
C LEU A 72 27.96 8.85 2.75
N LYS A 73 27.44 9.45 1.67
CA LYS A 73 27.40 8.84 0.35
C LYS A 73 28.80 8.61 -0.23
N ASN A 74 29.73 9.53 0.00
CA ASN A 74 31.09 9.40 -0.50
C ASN A 74 31.92 8.42 0.32
N LEU A 75 31.90 8.55 1.65
CA LEU A 75 32.59 7.60 2.55
C LEU A 75 32.07 6.16 2.40
N SER A 76 30.76 5.99 2.15
CA SER A 76 30.20 4.65 1.90
C SER A 76 30.66 4.01 0.58
N LYS A 77 31.17 4.78 -0.39
CA LYS A 77 31.75 4.23 -1.63
C LYS A 77 33.19 3.77 -1.45
N GLU A 78 33.90 4.36 -0.48
CA GLU A 78 35.30 4.04 -0.17
C GLU A 78 35.42 2.80 0.73
N ILE A 79 34.33 2.37 1.36
CA ILE A 79 34.26 1.11 2.09
C ILE A 79 34.14 -0.03 1.07
N GLU A 80 35.20 -0.82 0.90
CA GLU A 80 35.16 -2.06 0.11
C GLU A 80 34.10 -3.03 0.67
N PRO A 81 33.45 -3.84 -0.21
CA PRO A 81 32.38 -4.76 0.21
C PRO A 81 32.82 -5.85 1.19
N ASP A 82 34.13 -6.10 1.35
CA ASP A 82 34.68 -7.19 2.16
C ASP A 82 34.89 -6.86 3.65
N GLY A 83 34.12 -5.89 4.19
CA GLY A 83 33.92 -5.82 5.64
C GLY A 83 35.15 -5.41 6.46
N LEU A 84 36.02 -4.56 5.92
CA LEU A 84 37.08 -3.93 6.71
C LEU A 84 36.47 -3.08 7.83
N GLN A 85 36.44 -3.65 9.04
CA GLN A 85 36.30 -2.91 10.29
C GLN A 85 37.51 -1.98 10.42
N GLY A 86 37.37 -0.76 9.92
CA GLY A 86 38.42 0.25 9.91
C GLY A 86 37.86 1.66 10.13
N ARG A 87 38.75 2.64 10.18
CA ARG A 87 38.44 4.05 10.46
C ARG A 87 37.31 4.65 9.59
N PRO A 88 37.18 4.35 8.27
CA PRO A 88 36.05 4.83 7.48
C PRO A 88 34.68 4.33 7.97
N PHE A 89 34.60 3.11 8.49
CA PHE A 89 33.37 2.55 9.06
C PHE A 89 32.95 3.26 10.35
N GLU A 90 33.91 3.62 11.21
CA GLU A 90 33.65 4.42 12.43
C GLU A 90 33.14 5.82 12.09
N CYS A 91 33.75 6.49 11.10
CA CYS A 91 33.25 7.78 10.57
C CYS A 91 31.82 7.69 10.07
N VAL A 92 31.51 6.68 9.24
CA VAL A 92 30.16 6.48 8.71
C VAL A 92 29.17 6.26 9.84
N ASN A 93 29.50 5.43 10.84
CA ASN A 93 28.62 5.21 11.98
C ASN A 93 28.39 6.49 12.80
N LEU A 94 29.42 7.30 13.02
CA LEU A 94 29.29 8.56 13.75
C LEU A 94 28.48 9.60 12.97
N LEU A 95 28.67 9.72 11.66
CA LEU A 95 27.87 10.60 10.81
C LEU A 95 26.39 10.15 10.73
N GLU A 96 26.13 8.83 10.65
CA GLU A 96 24.77 8.27 10.75
C GLU A 96 24.14 8.55 12.12
N THR A 97 24.94 8.44 13.19
CA THR A 97 24.53 8.80 14.57
C THR A 97 24.07 10.24 14.63
N PHE A 98 24.93 11.10 14.12
CA PHE A 98 24.76 12.52 14.16
C PHE A 98 23.54 12.98 13.33
N LEU A 99 23.39 12.43 12.12
CA LEU A 99 22.22 12.67 11.28
C LEU A 99 20.92 12.21 11.97
N GLY A 100 20.94 11.05 12.61
CA GLY A 100 19.80 10.54 13.39
C GLY A 100 19.38 11.48 14.53
N GLU A 101 20.33 11.95 15.34
CA GLU A 101 20.06 12.90 16.44
C GLU A 101 19.49 14.23 15.93
N ILE A 102 20.02 14.73 14.80
CA ILE A 102 19.52 15.95 14.15
C ILE A 102 18.09 15.77 13.63
N ASP A 103 17.84 14.69 12.89
CA ASP A 103 16.53 14.43 12.26
C ASP A 103 15.45 14.16 13.30
N GLU A 104 15.76 13.46 14.39
CA GLU A 104 14.83 13.24 15.51
C GLU A 104 14.43 14.57 16.15
N ARG A 105 15.43 15.38 16.52
CA ARG A 105 15.25 16.63 17.25
C ARG A 105 14.53 17.71 16.44
N PHE A 106 14.77 17.75 15.14
CA PHE A 106 14.22 18.77 14.24
C PHE A 106 13.24 18.16 13.23
N SER A 107 12.61 17.05 13.58
CA SER A 107 11.68 16.31 12.72
C SER A 107 10.55 17.16 12.14
N GLN A 108 10.13 18.22 12.83
CA GLN A 108 9.13 19.19 12.34
C GLN A 108 9.57 19.96 11.07
N HIS A 109 10.88 20.04 10.81
CA HIS A 109 11.45 20.72 9.63
C HIS A 109 11.77 19.75 8.49
N LEU A 110 11.50 18.46 8.65
CA LEU A 110 11.66 17.46 7.60
C LEU A 110 10.46 17.48 6.63
N ASN A 111 10.78 17.47 5.34
CA ASN A 111 9.83 17.40 4.25
C ASN A 111 9.58 15.95 3.81
N GLY A 112 8.49 15.74 3.06
CA GLY A 112 8.11 14.41 2.59
C GLY A 112 9.15 13.69 1.72
N ASN A 113 9.99 14.44 0.99
CA ASN A 113 11.00 13.88 0.08
C ASN A 113 12.39 13.73 0.72
N ASP A 114 12.55 14.15 1.98
CA ASP A 114 13.85 14.13 2.64
C ASP A 114 14.27 12.66 2.90
N PRO A 115 15.47 12.23 2.44
CA PRO A 115 15.93 10.85 2.56
C PRO A 115 16.25 10.49 4.02
N LEU A 116 15.96 9.29 4.47
CA LEU A 116 16.16 8.87 5.85
C LEU A 116 17.59 8.37 6.11
N SER A 117 18.07 8.58 7.33
CA SER A 117 19.27 7.90 7.84
C SER A 117 19.00 6.41 8.05
N LYS A 118 20.06 5.58 7.97
CA LYS A 118 19.95 4.14 8.25
C LYS A 118 19.46 3.90 9.68
N ARG A 119 19.83 4.78 10.61
CA ARG A 119 19.37 4.73 12.00
C ARG A 119 17.86 4.91 12.13
N MET A 120 17.26 5.86 11.41
CA MET A 120 15.80 6.05 11.45
C MET A 120 15.05 4.84 10.88
N VAL A 121 15.58 4.23 9.80
CA VAL A 121 15.01 2.99 9.25
C VAL A 121 15.10 1.85 10.28
N LYS A 122 16.26 1.63 10.89
CA LYS A 122 16.44 0.62 11.95
C LYS A 122 15.59 0.90 13.20
N ALA A 123 15.44 2.16 13.57
CA ALA A 123 14.58 2.55 14.70
C ALA A 123 13.12 2.22 14.41
N PHE A 124 12.66 2.46 13.18
CA PHE A 124 11.32 2.06 12.75
C PHE A 124 11.12 0.54 12.72
N GLN A 125 12.13 -0.23 12.30
CA GLN A 125 12.08 -1.70 12.37
C GLN A 125 11.90 -2.19 13.81
N ARG A 126 12.63 -1.62 14.77
CA ARG A 126 12.43 -1.92 16.21
C ARG A 126 11.05 -1.51 16.71
N GLU A 127 10.58 -0.33 16.29
CA GLU A 127 9.23 0.17 16.62
C GLU A 127 8.14 -0.81 16.12
N LEU A 128 8.33 -1.41 14.94
CA LEU A 128 7.45 -2.46 14.43
C LEU A 128 7.50 -3.70 15.32
N ASP A 129 8.69 -4.17 15.72
CA ASP A 129 8.82 -5.35 16.57
C ASP A 129 8.10 -5.21 17.91
N GLU A 130 8.27 -4.06 18.57
CA GLU A 130 7.61 -3.74 19.84
C GLU A 130 6.09 -3.57 19.67
N SER A 131 5.64 -3.02 18.54
CA SER A 131 4.22 -2.72 18.31
C SER A 131 3.35 -3.97 18.07
N PHE A 132 3.98 -5.10 17.76
CA PHE A 132 3.29 -6.37 17.50
C PHE A 132 3.73 -7.49 18.46
N ASP A 133 4.35 -7.16 19.60
CA ASP A 133 4.70 -8.14 20.63
C ASP A 133 3.42 -8.85 21.11
N PRO A 134 3.30 -10.18 20.99
CA PRO A 134 2.09 -10.94 21.28
C PRO A 134 1.83 -11.05 22.80
N ALA A 135 1.70 -9.92 23.47
CA ALA A 135 1.07 -9.88 24.78
C ALA A 135 -0.45 -9.94 24.58
N GLN A 136 -0.99 -11.14 24.81
CA GLN A 136 -2.38 -11.49 25.12
C GLN A 136 -3.14 -12.26 24.03
N VAL A 137 -3.62 -13.43 24.48
CA VAL A 137 -4.51 -14.43 23.85
C VAL A 137 -3.79 -15.56 23.10
N PRO A 138 -4.08 -16.85 23.39
CA PRO A 138 -3.59 -17.98 22.62
C PRO A 138 -4.12 -17.89 21.20
N LEU A 139 -3.20 -17.80 20.26
CA LEU A 139 -3.46 -17.50 18.87
C LEU A 139 -3.57 -18.79 18.05
N PRO A 140 -4.47 -18.89 17.06
CA PRO A 140 -4.43 -19.98 16.09
C PRO A 140 -3.05 -20.07 15.46
N THR A 141 -2.62 -21.27 15.05
CA THR A 141 -1.26 -21.62 14.60
C THR A 141 -0.70 -20.78 13.44
N ASN A 142 -1.48 -19.86 12.85
CA ASN A 142 -1.15 -19.04 11.67
C ASN A 142 -1.09 -17.51 11.96
N VAL A 143 -1.09 -17.07 13.23
CA VAL A 143 -1.01 -15.62 13.54
C VAL A 143 0.38 -15.04 13.34
N GLY A 144 1.43 -15.82 13.65
CA GLY A 144 2.82 -15.43 13.39
C GLY A 144 3.00 -15.00 11.94
N ASP A 145 2.54 -15.83 11.00
CA ASP A 145 2.61 -15.56 9.56
C ASP A 145 2.01 -14.22 9.14
N THR A 146 0.91 -13.77 9.76
CA THR A 146 0.24 -12.51 9.39
C THR A 146 0.99 -11.30 9.94
N ILE A 147 1.48 -11.40 11.18
CA ILE A 147 2.29 -10.35 11.81
C ILE A 147 3.63 -10.23 11.08
N ASP A 148 4.28 -11.35 10.80
CA ASP A 148 5.56 -11.40 10.10
C ASP A 148 5.44 -10.88 8.68
N LEU A 149 4.36 -11.24 7.97
CA LEU A 149 4.05 -10.69 6.65
C LEU A 149 3.83 -9.17 6.72
N LEU A 150 3.10 -8.67 7.72
CA LEU A 150 2.87 -7.24 7.88
C LEU A 150 4.18 -6.50 8.20
N LYS A 151 4.99 -6.99 9.14
CA LYS A 151 6.31 -6.43 9.45
C LYS A 151 7.21 -6.38 8.23
N LYS A 152 7.21 -7.46 7.43
CA LYS A 152 7.96 -7.55 6.18
C LYS A 152 7.50 -6.52 5.16
N VAL A 153 6.20 -6.45 4.89
CA VAL A 153 5.63 -5.49 3.91
C VAL A 153 5.90 -4.04 4.32
N LEU A 154 5.73 -3.70 5.60
CA LEU A 154 5.97 -2.34 6.08
C LEU A 154 7.46 -1.98 6.03
N SER A 155 8.35 -2.92 6.36
CA SER A 155 9.81 -2.72 6.27
C SER A 155 10.27 -2.56 4.83
N GLU A 156 9.89 -3.48 3.93
CA GLU A 156 10.23 -3.43 2.51
C GLU A 156 9.77 -2.13 1.86
N ARG A 157 8.58 -1.64 2.24
CA ARG A 157 8.05 -0.38 1.72
C ARG A 157 8.89 0.83 2.12
N LEU A 158 9.45 0.83 3.34
CA LEU A 158 10.34 1.89 3.78
C LEU A 158 11.72 1.76 3.12
N GLU A 159 12.23 0.53 2.95
CA GLU A 159 13.52 0.27 2.33
C GLU A 159 13.56 0.61 0.84
N GLN A 160 12.46 0.36 0.11
CA GLN A 160 12.34 0.72 -1.31
C GLN A 160 12.33 2.23 -1.53
N ASN A 161 11.84 3.01 -0.57
CA ASN A 161 11.79 4.46 -0.65
C ASN A 161 11.99 5.08 0.75
N PRO A 162 13.24 5.17 1.23
CA PRO A 162 13.56 5.63 2.56
C PRO A 162 13.44 7.15 2.63
N SER A 163 12.20 7.64 2.67
CA SER A 163 11.87 9.06 2.77
C SER A 163 11.02 9.34 3.99
N TYR A 164 11.19 10.53 4.57
CA TYR A 164 10.44 10.96 5.74
C TYR A 164 8.92 10.97 5.50
N GLY A 165 8.47 11.26 4.27
CA GLY A 165 7.06 11.18 3.90
C GLY A 165 6.50 9.77 3.95
N VAL A 166 7.29 8.75 3.58
CA VAL A 166 6.89 7.34 3.73
C VAL A 166 6.85 6.96 5.20
N LEU A 167 7.90 7.25 5.98
CA LEU A 167 7.95 6.97 7.42
C LEU A 167 6.76 7.58 8.17
N LYS A 168 6.44 8.85 7.90
CA LYS A 168 5.29 9.54 8.51
C LYS A 168 3.97 8.84 8.18
N LYS A 169 3.77 8.40 6.93
CA LYS A 169 2.57 7.64 6.54
C LYS A 169 2.48 6.29 7.25
N LEU A 170 3.61 5.60 7.40
CA LEU A 170 3.67 4.32 8.10
C LEU A 170 3.38 4.47 9.60
N ARG A 171 3.93 5.48 10.27
CA ARG A 171 3.61 5.77 11.67
C ARG A 171 2.14 6.12 11.88
N VAL A 172 1.56 6.96 11.02
CA VAL A 172 0.11 7.25 11.06
C VAL A 172 -0.74 5.99 10.84
N PHE A 173 -0.27 5.04 10.05
CA PHE A 173 -0.92 3.74 9.91
C PHE A 173 -0.79 2.92 11.21
N MET A 174 0.40 2.85 11.80
CA MET A 174 0.63 2.14 13.06
C MET A 174 -0.19 2.72 14.22
N ASP A 175 -0.27 4.04 14.34
CA ASP A 175 -1.10 4.71 15.35
C ASP A 175 -2.57 4.32 15.19
N ARG A 176 -3.08 4.32 13.95
CA ARG A 176 -4.44 3.87 13.66
C ARG A 176 -4.63 2.38 13.96
N PHE A 177 -3.63 1.55 13.70
CA PHE A 177 -3.67 0.14 14.05
C PHE A 177 -3.73 -0.07 15.57
N LYS A 178 -2.89 0.64 16.34
CA LYS A 178 -2.87 0.59 17.82
C LYS A 178 -4.18 1.06 18.46
N GLN A 179 -4.87 2.02 17.83
CA GLN A 179 -6.18 2.48 18.28
C GLN A 179 -7.29 1.43 18.13
N HIS A 180 -7.12 0.43 17.26
CA HIS A 180 -8.06 -0.67 17.14
C HIS A 180 -7.74 -1.72 18.21
N VAL A 181 -8.44 -1.65 19.34
CA VAL A 181 -8.38 -2.65 20.41
C VAL A 181 -8.58 -4.05 19.82
N PRO A 182 -7.79 -5.07 20.22
CA PRO A 182 -8.00 -6.45 19.78
C PRO A 182 -9.47 -6.84 19.96
N GLN A 183 -10.13 -7.16 18.86
CA GLN A 183 -11.52 -7.56 18.91
C GLN A 183 -11.61 -8.97 19.49
N SER A 184 -12.47 -9.18 20.48
CA SER A 184 -12.73 -10.50 21.08
C SER A 184 -13.44 -11.48 20.13
N PHE A 185 -13.90 -10.99 18.99
CA PHE A 185 -14.55 -11.81 17.98
C PHE A 185 -13.51 -12.42 17.05
N HIS A 186 -13.28 -13.73 17.21
CA HIS A 186 -12.40 -14.53 16.36
C HIS A 186 -13.23 -15.42 15.44
N HIS A 187 -12.79 -15.59 14.20
CA HIS A 187 -13.31 -16.63 13.31
C HIS A 187 -12.12 -17.49 12.85
N PRO A 188 -12.24 -18.83 12.75
CA PRO A 188 -11.10 -19.73 12.55
C PRO A 188 -10.10 -19.49 11.39
N PRO A 189 -10.39 -18.73 10.31
CA PRO A 189 -9.37 -18.29 9.35
C PRO A 189 -8.83 -16.87 9.60
N LEU A 190 -9.46 -16.06 10.47
CA LEU A 190 -9.13 -14.66 10.74
C LEU A 190 -8.59 -14.45 12.15
N THR A 191 -7.44 -13.83 12.20
CA THR A 191 -6.79 -13.40 13.43
C THR A 191 -7.36 -12.05 13.88
N TRP A 192 -7.08 -11.62 15.11
CA TRP A 192 -7.43 -10.25 15.52
C TRP A 192 -6.69 -9.19 14.68
N VAL A 193 -5.46 -9.52 14.24
CA VAL A 193 -4.66 -8.68 13.34
C VAL A 193 -5.40 -8.52 12.01
N ASP A 194 -5.95 -9.61 11.46
CA ASP A 194 -6.75 -9.56 10.24
C ASP A 194 -7.99 -8.70 10.40
N ALA A 195 -8.72 -8.87 11.52
CA ALA A 195 -9.89 -8.07 11.81
C ALA A 195 -9.54 -6.57 11.80
N ASN A 196 -8.45 -6.19 12.46
CA ASN A 196 -7.97 -4.81 12.50
C ASN A 196 -7.53 -4.30 11.11
N LEU A 197 -6.78 -5.10 10.35
CA LEU A 197 -6.36 -4.73 8.98
C LEU A 197 -7.56 -4.58 8.03
N ILE A 198 -8.57 -5.43 8.16
CA ILE A 198 -9.82 -5.33 7.41
C ILE A 198 -10.56 -4.05 7.80
N LEU A 199 -10.69 -3.74 9.09
CA LEU A 199 -11.35 -2.51 9.56
C LEU A 199 -10.66 -1.23 9.07
N LEU A 200 -9.33 -1.27 8.91
CA LEU A 200 -8.52 -0.19 8.32
C LEU A 200 -8.61 -0.09 6.78
N ASP A 201 -9.34 -1.00 6.11
CA ASP A 201 -9.38 -1.13 4.65
C ASP A 201 -7.96 -1.27 4.04
N TYR A 202 -7.09 -2.02 4.73
CA TYR A 202 -5.72 -2.27 4.30
C TYR A 202 -5.69 -3.21 3.10
N ARG A 203 -5.07 -2.77 1.99
CA ARG A 203 -5.18 -3.41 0.66
C ARG A 203 -3.84 -3.78 0.04
N ASP A 204 -2.91 -4.24 0.87
CA ASP A 204 -1.67 -4.78 0.35
C ASP A 204 -1.92 -6.10 -0.40
N GLY A 205 -1.23 -6.29 -1.54
CA GLY A 205 -1.44 -7.44 -2.41
C GLY A 205 -1.03 -8.77 -1.79
N LEU A 206 0.15 -8.80 -1.15
CA LEU A 206 0.67 -10.01 -0.50
C LEU A 206 -0.19 -10.41 0.69
N TYR A 207 -0.61 -9.41 1.47
CA TYR A 207 -1.56 -9.62 2.56
C TYR A 207 -2.88 -10.21 2.04
N LEU A 208 -3.45 -9.62 0.99
CA LEU A 208 -4.73 -10.04 0.44
C LEU A 208 -4.68 -11.48 -0.10
N SER A 209 -3.64 -11.85 -0.84
CA SER A 209 -3.51 -13.20 -1.37
C SER A 209 -3.35 -14.24 -0.27
N SER A 210 -2.53 -13.96 0.75
CA SER A 210 -2.40 -14.81 1.94
C SER A 210 -3.74 -14.97 2.69
N LEU A 211 -4.48 -13.87 2.88
CA LEU A 211 -5.79 -13.86 3.54
C LEU A 211 -6.81 -14.74 2.79
N LEU A 212 -6.92 -14.55 1.48
CA LEU A 212 -7.88 -15.29 0.64
C LEU A 212 -7.55 -16.78 0.58
N GLU A 213 -6.28 -17.15 0.54
CA GLU A 213 -5.85 -18.55 0.58
C GLU A 213 -6.17 -19.22 1.94
N ARG A 214 -6.05 -18.49 3.06
CA ARG A 214 -6.50 -18.99 4.37
C ARG A 214 -8.00 -19.21 4.44
N VAL A 215 -8.79 -18.25 3.95
CA VAL A 215 -10.25 -18.38 3.88
C VAL A 215 -10.64 -19.56 2.98
N LYS A 216 -10.00 -19.70 1.81
CA LYS A 216 -10.17 -20.84 0.90
C LYS A 216 -9.93 -22.18 1.59
N ARG A 217 -8.80 -22.33 2.28
CA ARG A 217 -8.48 -23.56 3.02
C ARG A 217 -9.48 -23.84 4.14
N GLY A 218 -10.06 -22.80 4.74
CA GLY A 218 -11.15 -22.95 5.70
C GLY A 218 -12.40 -23.54 5.07
N ILE A 219 -12.71 -23.16 3.83
CA ILE A 219 -13.84 -23.72 3.06
C ILE A 219 -13.52 -25.15 2.59
N GLU A 220 -12.36 -25.38 1.97
CA GLU A 220 -12.02 -26.67 1.33
C GLU A 220 -11.75 -27.82 2.31
N LYS A 221 -11.49 -27.54 3.59
CA LYS A 221 -11.22 -28.57 4.62
C LYS A 221 -12.48 -29.19 5.23
N SER A 222 -13.64 -28.64 4.96
CA SER A 222 -14.90 -29.02 5.60
C SER A 222 -15.72 -29.95 4.71
N ASP A 223 -16.43 -30.89 5.32
CA ASP A 223 -17.48 -31.67 4.64
C ASP A 223 -18.58 -30.73 4.10
N PRO A 224 -19.36 -31.09 3.07
CA PRO A 224 -20.33 -30.16 2.43
C PRO A 224 -21.30 -29.46 3.40
N SER A 225 -21.74 -30.17 4.46
CA SER A 225 -22.57 -29.58 5.53
C SER A 225 -21.80 -28.60 6.42
N GLU A 226 -20.54 -28.88 6.70
CA GLU A 226 -19.64 -28.01 7.45
C GLU A 226 -19.22 -26.79 6.63
N GLN A 227 -19.10 -26.90 5.30
CA GLN A 227 -18.82 -25.77 4.41
C GLN A 227 -19.92 -24.72 4.49
N ILE A 228 -21.18 -25.14 4.41
CA ILE A 228 -22.33 -24.24 4.54
C ILE A 228 -22.30 -23.55 5.91
N SER A 229 -22.08 -24.30 6.98
CA SER A 229 -21.97 -23.77 8.36
C SER A 229 -20.79 -22.79 8.53
N PHE A 230 -19.64 -23.10 7.92
CA PHE A 230 -18.48 -22.22 7.90
C PHE A 230 -18.79 -20.91 7.16
N MET A 231 -19.43 -20.99 5.99
CA MET A 231 -19.75 -19.82 5.18
C MET A 231 -20.81 -18.94 5.85
N GLU A 232 -21.82 -19.52 6.49
CA GLU A 232 -22.81 -18.78 7.28
C GLU A 232 -22.17 -18.08 8.48
N SER A 233 -21.33 -18.78 9.23
CA SER A 233 -20.62 -18.20 10.38
C SER A 233 -19.65 -17.09 9.95
N PHE A 234 -18.93 -17.28 8.84
CA PHE A 234 -18.05 -16.26 8.27
C PHE A 234 -18.85 -15.05 7.75
N GLY A 235 -20.00 -15.28 7.11
CA GLY A 235 -20.91 -14.21 6.67
C GLY A 235 -21.45 -13.37 7.84
N LYS A 236 -21.84 -14.03 8.95
CA LYS A 236 -22.22 -13.34 10.21
C LYS A 236 -21.04 -12.52 10.75
N TYR A 237 -19.83 -13.06 10.69
CA TYR A 237 -18.62 -12.36 11.10
C TYR A 237 -18.33 -11.11 10.25
N LEU A 238 -18.43 -11.21 8.92
CA LEU A 238 -18.30 -10.05 8.03
C LEU A 238 -19.35 -8.98 8.32
N LEU A 239 -20.57 -9.37 8.68
CA LEU A 239 -21.62 -8.42 9.05
C LEU A 239 -21.25 -7.65 10.33
N ILE A 240 -20.63 -8.31 11.31
CA ILE A 240 -20.09 -7.65 12.52
C ILE A 240 -19.01 -6.64 12.11
N LEU A 241 -18.02 -7.06 11.32
CA LEU A 241 -16.97 -6.16 10.83
C LEU A 241 -17.52 -4.99 10.03
N LYS A 242 -18.59 -5.20 9.25
CA LYS A 242 -19.25 -4.16 8.46
C LYS A 242 -19.95 -3.13 9.35
N LYS A 243 -20.57 -3.57 10.44
CA LYS A 243 -21.16 -2.67 11.45
C LYS A 243 -20.06 -1.87 12.15
N THR A 244 -19.01 -2.53 12.62
CA THR A 244 -17.86 -1.88 13.26
C THR A 244 -17.18 -0.89 12.32
N SER A 245 -16.97 -1.24 11.06
CA SER A 245 -16.37 -0.37 10.06
C SER A 245 -17.19 0.91 9.84
N ARG A 246 -18.52 0.82 9.87
CA ARG A 246 -19.42 1.99 9.81
C ARG A 246 -19.32 2.87 11.06
N LEU A 247 -19.21 2.27 12.25
CA LEU A 247 -19.00 3.00 13.50
C LEU A 247 -17.65 3.75 13.48
N ASN A 248 -16.63 3.17 12.86
CA ASN A 248 -15.33 3.81 12.65
C ASN A 248 -15.33 4.83 11.49
N GLY A 249 -16.50 5.21 10.96
CA GLY A 249 -16.66 6.22 9.91
C GLY A 249 -16.43 5.72 8.48
N VAL A 250 -16.08 4.45 8.29
CA VAL A 250 -15.83 3.86 6.96
C VAL A 250 -17.14 3.27 6.41
N ARG A 251 -17.87 4.07 5.60
CA ARG A 251 -19.16 3.64 5.01
C ARG A 251 -19.03 2.51 3.98
N LYS A 252 -17.92 2.47 3.24
CA LYS A 252 -17.65 1.49 2.17
C LYS A 252 -16.26 0.88 2.36
N ASN A 253 -16.21 -0.22 3.11
CA ASN A 253 -15.01 -1.02 3.30
C ASN A 253 -14.84 -1.98 2.12
N ARG A 254 -13.76 -1.82 1.35
CA ARG A 254 -13.53 -2.60 0.13
C ARG A 254 -13.03 -4.00 0.47
N MET A 255 -12.23 -4.14 1.54
CA MET A 255 -11.78 -5.45 2.02
C MET A 255 -12.97 -6.35 2.39
N ILE A 256 -13.93 -5.83 3.15
CA ILE A 256 -15.16 -6.57 3.47
C ILE A 256 -15.91 -6.93 2.18
N GLY A 257 -16.07 -5.98 1.25
CA GLY A 257 -16.76 -6.24 -0.02
C GLY A 257 -16.04 -7.25 -0.92
N LEU A 258 -14.72 -7.38 -0.83
CA LEU A 258 -13.93 -8.40 -1.54
C LEU A 258 -14.15 -9.78 -0.91
N LEU A 259 -14.15 -9.87 0.42
CA LEU A 259 -14.44 -11.11 1.14
C LEU A 259 -15.89 -11.58 0.91
N GLU A 260 -16.87 -10.67 0.91
CA GLU A 260 -18.27 -10.97 0.55
C GLU A 260 -18.35 -11.56 -0.86
N GLN A 261 -17.72 -10.92 -1.86
CA GLN A 261 -17.67 -11.42 -3.24
C GLN A 261 -16.95 -12.76 -3.36
N PHE A 262 -15.90 -12.98 -2.58
CA PHE A 262 -15.16 -14.22 -2.58
C PHE A 262 -16.05 -15.38 -2.17
N ILE A 263 -16.78 -15.23 -1.06
CA ILE A 263 -17.72 -16.25 -0.55
C ILE A 263 -18.88 -16.47 -1.52
N GLU A 264 -19.47 -15.40 -2.06
CA GLU A 264 -20.54 -15.50 -3.06
C GLU A 264 -20.12 -16.31 -4.29
N ARG A 265 -18.87 -16.16 -4.73
CA ARG A 265 -18.32 -16.96 -5.84
C ARG A 265 -18.15 -18.42 -5.46
N TYR A 266 -17.72 -18.72 -4.23
CA TYR A 266 -17.67 -20.11 -3.76
C TYR A 266 -19.07 -20.73 -3.72
N LEU A 267 -20.07 -20.04 -3.18
CA LEU A 267 -21.49 -20.49 -3.17
C LEU A 267 -21.99 -20.75 -4.60
N SER A 268 -21.65 -19.88 -5.54
CA SER A 268 -22.08 -20.00 -6.94
C SER A 268 -21.30 -21.06 -7.73
N SER A 269 -20.16 -21.53 -7.22
CA SER A 269 -19.30 -22.52 -7.88
C SER A 269 -19.66 -23.96 -7.53
N GLU A 270 -20.34 -24.22 -6.41
CA GLU A 270 -20.86 -25.56 -6.11
C GLU A 270 -21.99 -26.00 -7.06
N ASP A 271 -22.74 -25.04 -7.63
CA ASP A 271 -23.72 -25.32 -8.70
C ASP A 271 -23.05 -25.62 -10.07
N LYS A 272 -21.73 -25.40 -10.21
CA LYS A 272 -20.98 -25.62 -11.46
C LYS A 272 -19.61 -26.20 -11.17
N LYS A 273 -19.56 -27.47 -10.75
CA LYS A 273 -18.31 -28.25 -10.76
C LYS A 273 -17.71 -28.24 -12.18
N GLY A 274 -16.60 -27.53 -12.34
CA GLY A 274 -15.73 -27.63 -13.51
C GLY A 274 -15.22 -26.28 -14.00
N VAL A 275 -13.91 -26.08 -13.86
CA VAL A 275 -13.07 -24.97 -14.40
C VAL A 275 -12.76 -23.85 -13.40
N ARG A 276 -11.66 -24.07 -12.65
CA ARG A 276 -10.85 -23.03 -11.99
C ARG A 276 -10.02 -22.27 -13.05
N PRO A 277 -9.82 -20.96 -12.89
CA PRO A 277 -8.50 -20.36 -13.15
C PRO A 277 -7.84 -19.91 -11.83
N PRO A 278 -6.49 -19.87 -11.77
CA PRO A 278 -5.77 -19.51 -10.56
C PRO A 278 -5.93 -18.02 -10.24
N PHE A 279 -5.92 -17.70 -8.94
CA PHE A 279 -5.70 -16.35 -8.45
C PHE A 279 -4.35 -15.83 -8.99
N GLN A 280 -4.38 -14.74 -9.74
CA GLN A 280 -3.20 -13.92 -10.02
C GLN A 280 -3.43 -12.52 -9.47
N ASP A 281 -2.52 -12.12 -8.58
CA ASP A 281 -2.39 -10.79 -8.02
C ASP A 281 -2.22 -9.74 -9.13
N GLY A 282 -2.76 -8.55 -8.88
CA GLY A 282 -3.05 -7.55 -9.90
C GLY A 282 -1.83 -7.08 -10.71
N VAL A 283 -2.04 -6.95 -12.02
CA VAL A 283 -2.06 -5.67 -12.75
C VAL A 283 -2.23 -5.98 -14.25
N LYS A 284 -3.21 -5.30 -14.86
CA LYS A 284 -3.67 -5.37 -16.26
C LYS A 284 -4.37 -6.67 -16.65
N ALA A 285 -5.69 -6.57 -16.75
CA ALA A 285 -6.52 -7.55 -17.46
C ALA A 285 -6.01 -7.69 -18.91
N LYS A 286 -5.14 -8.68 -19.15
CA LYS A 286 -5.02 -9.31 -20.46
C LYS A 286 -6.13 -10.35 -20.51
N GLN A 287 -7.26 -9.96 -21.09
CA GLN A 287 -8.29 -10.89 -21.53
C GLN A 287 -7.65 -11.79 -22.59
N SER A 288 -7.27 -13.01 -22.25
CA SER A 288 -6.95 -14.05 -23.22
C SER A 288 -8.13 -15.00 -23.35
N GLY A 289 -8.79 -14.98 -24.51
CA GLY A 289 -9.40 -16.20 -25.05
C GLY A 289 -10.79 -16.08 -25.68
N MET A 290 -11.68 -15.20 -25.21
CA MET A 290 -12.99 -15.03 -25.84
C MET A 290 -12.98 -13.89 -26.84
N GLU A 291 -13.24 -14.22 -28.10
CA GLU A 291 -13.46 -13.26 -29.18
C GLU A 291 -14.64 -12.35 -28.80
N LYS A 292 -14.40 -11.04 -28.80
CA LYS A 292 -15.43 -10.06 -28.47
C LYS A 292 -16.34 -9.85 -29.67
N ILE A 293 -17.63 -9.70 -29.39
CA ILE A 293 -18.59 -9.31 -30.41
C ILE A 293 -18.47 -7.79 -30.59
N THR A 294 -18.08 -7.37 -31.79
CA THR A 294 -18.06 -5.95 -32.15
C THR A 294 -19.47 -5.50 -32.52
N CYS A 295 -20.00 -4.56 -31.75
CA CYS A 295 -21.29 -3.95 -31.99
C CYS A 295 -21.12 -2.69 -32.82
N ASN A 296 -21.91 -2.55 -33.90
CA ASN A 296 -22.10 -1.30 -34.64
C ASN A 296 -22.99 -0.31 -33.86
N LEU A 297 -22.62 -0.06 -32.60
CA LEU A 297 -23.34 0.78 -31.65
C LEU A 297 -22.35 1.59 -30.84
N SER A 298 -22.74 2.80 -30.43
CA SER A 298 -21.97 3.53 -29.42
C SER A 298 -22.12 2.88 -28.04
N ALA A 299 -21.17 3.15 -27.14
CA ALA A 299 -21.26 2.70 -25.76
C ALA A 299 -22.54 3.20 -25.05
N ASP A 300 -23.03 4.37 -25.45
CA ASP A 300 -24.18 5.06 -24.86
C ASP A 300 -25.48 4.42 -25.37
N GLN A 301 -25.53 4.05 -26.66
CA GLN A 301 -26.64 3.31 -27.25
C GLN A 301 -26.71 1.87 -26.71
N LEU A 302 -25.57 1.21 -26.52
CA LEU A 302 -25.50 -0.09 -25.84
C LEU A 302 -26.04 0.02 -24.41
N ALA A 303 -25.73 1.11 -23.71
CA ALA A 303 -26.22 1.32 -22.35
C ALA A 303 -27.76 1.39 -22.30
N LEU A 304 -28.38 2.04 -23.29
CA LEU A 304 -29.83 2.13 -23.43
C LEU A 304 -30.47 0.77 -23.70
N ILE A 305 -29.93 0.00 -24.63
CA ILE A 305 -30.47 -1.32 -24.99
C ILE A 305 -30.35 -2.30 -23.83
N LEU A 306 -29.20 -2.34 -23.16
CA LEU A 306 -29.00 -3.23 -22.00
C LEU A 306 -29.90 -2.86 -20.82
N ARG A 307 -30.18 -1.56 -20.65
CA ARG A 307 -31.14 -1.09 -19.66
C ARG A 307 -32.56 -1.50 -20.02
N ALA A 308 -32.99 -1.27 -21.26
CA ALA A 308 -34.32 -1.69 -21.73
C ALA A 308 -34.51 -3.21 -21.60
N MET A 309 -33.47 -3.99 -21.91
CA MET A 309 -33.47 -5.45 -21.75
C MET A 309 -33.71 -5.90 -20.30
N ASP A 310 -33.07 -5.26 -19.32
CA ASP A 310 -33.26 -5.52 -17.89
C ASP A 310 -34.65 -5.05 -17.41
N GLU A 311 -35.03 -3.81 -17.75
CA GLU A 311 -36.30 -3.21 -17.32
C GLU A 311 -37.52 -3.92 -17.92
N SER A 312 -37.43 -4.40 -19.16
CA SER A 312 -38.44 -5.25 -19.81
C SER A 312 -38.38 -6.71 -19.35
N ARG A 313 -37.50 -7.07 -18.40
CA ARG A 313 -37.33 -8.42 -17.84
C ARG A 313 -37.06 -9.51 -18.89
N LEU A 314 -36.38 -9.14 -19.97
CA LEU A 314 -35.92 -10.10 -20.97
C LEU A 314 -34.75 -10.95 -20.46
N VAL A 315 -34.08 -10.49 -19.39
CA VAL A 315 -32.96 -11.18 -18.73
C VAL A 315 -33.25 -11.42 -17.25
N GLY A 316 -32.91 -12.62 -16.76
CA GLY A 316 -33.09 -13.04 -15.37
C GLY A 316 -31.96 -12.59 -14.44
N ALA A 317 -31.55 -11.32 -14.49
CA ALA A 317 -30.45 -10.81 -13.69
C ALA A 317 -30.91 -10.29 -12.32
N LYS A 318 -30.09 -10.46 -11.28
CA LYS A 318 -30.37 -9.97 -9.91
C LYS A 318 -30.40 -8.44 -9.79
N SER A 319 -29.87 -7.72 -10.78
CA SER A 319 -29.91 -6.25 -10.88
C SER A 319 -29.41 -5.78 -12.25
N MET A 320 -29.80 -4.56 -12.65
CA MET A 320 -29.22 -3.88 -13.82
C MET A 320 -27.68 -3.86 -13.79
N ASN A 321 -27.05 -3.64 -12.63
CA ASN A 321 -25.59 -3.66 -12.55
C ASN A 321 -25.00 -5.06 -12.86
N ALA A 322 -25.73 -6.14 -12.56
CA ALA A 322 -25.33 -7.49 -12.94
C ALA A 322 -25.38 -7.69 -14.45
N VAL A 323 -26.43 -7.19 -15.14
CA VAL A 323 -26.54 -7.22 -16.61
C VAL A 323 -25.32 -6.58 -17.25
N PHE A 324 -24.96 -5.36 -16.84
CA PHE A 324 -23.82 -4.64 -17.41
C PHE A 324 -22.50 -5.34 -17.08
N ARG A 325 -22.32 -5.87 -15.87
CA ARG A 325 -21.10 -6.61 -15.50
C ARG A 325 -20.92 -7.91 -16.28
N GLN A 326 -22.02 -8.59 -16.60
CA GLN A 326 -21.97 -9.89 -17.28
C GLN A 326 -21.84 -9.74 -18.79
N ILE A 327 -22.49 -8.74 -19.40
CA ILE A 327 -22.53 -8.61 -20.87
C ILE A 327 -21.37 -7.76 -21.42
N ILE A 328 -21.09 -6.60 -20.80
CA ILE A 328 -20.10 -5.63 -21.33
C ILE A 328 -18.69 -6.20 -21.56
N PRO A 329 -18.13 -7.10 -20.73
CA PRO A 329 -16.79 -7.64 -20.96
C PRO A 329 -16.60 -8.35 -22.32
N PHE A 330 -17.71 -8.82 -22.91
CA PHE A 330 -17.74 -9.55 -24.18
C PHE A 330 -18.07 -8.68 -25.39
N LEU A 331 -18.32 -7.38 -25.18
CA LEU A 331 -18.67 -6.45 -26.25
C LEU A 331 -17.51 -5.48 -26.54
N SER A 332 -17.38 -5.13 -27.81
CA SER A 332 -16.56 -4.02 -28.32
C SER A 332 -17.41 -3.10 -29.20
N THR A 333 -16.91 -1.90 -29.45
CA THR A 333 -17.46 -0.96 -30.44
C THR A 333 -16.35 -0.59 -31.40
N ASP A 334 -16.69 -0.07 -32.59
CA ASP A 334 -15.70 0.40 -33.57
C ASP A 334 -14.71 1.42 -32.99
N ARG A 335 -15.15 2.19 -31.99
CA ARG A 335 -14.33 3.23 -31.34
C ARG A 335 -13.56 2.72 -30.12
N LYS A 336 -13.97 1.59 -29.54
CA LYS A 336 -13.43 1.12 -28.25
C LYS A 336 -13.54 -0.39 -28.07
N VAL A 337 -12.37 -1.04 -28.04
CA VAL A 337 -12.22 -2.49 -27.83
C VAL A 337 -12.51 -2.91 -26.38
N ASN A 338 -12.20 -2.05 -25.41
CA ASN A 338 -12.36 -2.33 -23.98
C ASN A 338 -13.37 -1.39 -23.34
N LEU A 339 -14.61 -1.83 -23.23
CA LEU A 339 -15.68 -1.10 -22.56
C LEU A 339 -15.61 -1.29 -21.03
N SER A 340 -15.81 -0.20 -20.28
CA SER A 340 -15.93 -0.25 -18.81
C SER A 340 -17.40 -0.35 -18.44
N TYR A 341 -17.82 -1.46 -17.82
CA TYR A 341 -19.21 -1.66 -17.42
C TYR A 341 -19.74 -0.50 -16.55
N GLY A 342 -18.89 0.09 -15.70
CA GLY A 342 -19.28 1.20 -14.83
C GLY A 342 -19.54 2.48 -15.61
N ALA A 343 -18.70 2.77 -16.61
CA ALA A 343 -18.84 3.93 -17.48
C ALA A 343 -20.02 3.79 -18.43
N VAL A 344 -20.24 2.59 -18.97
CA VAL A 344 -21.39 2.29 -19.84
C VAL A 344 -22.68 2.39 -19.04
N ARG A 345 -22.73 1.81 -17.83
CA ARG A 345 -23.90 1.90 -16.94
C ARG A 345 -24.25 3.34 -16.55
N SER A 346 -23.27 4.21 -16.28
CA SER A 346 -23.58 5.60 -15.93
C SER A 346 -24.28 6.35 -17.05
N LYS A 347 -23.98 6.01 -18.32
CA LYS A 347 -24.60 6.63 -19.50
C LYS A 347 -26.06 6.19 -19.71
N ALA A 348 -26.45 5.03 -19.18
CA ALA A 348 -27.83 4.56 -19.25
C ALA A 348 -28.81 5.43 -18.43
N TYR A 349 -28.34 6.15 -17.41
CA TYR A 349 -29.21 6.93 -16.51
C TYR A 349 -29.61 8.29 -17.07
N SER A 350 -28.80 8.87 -17.96
CA SER A 350 -29.03 10.20 -18.54
C SER A 350 -28.74 10.17 -20.05
N PRO A 351 -29.57 9.46 -20.83
CA PRO A 351 -29.34 9.32 -22.26
C PRO A 351 -29.65 10.61 -23.02
N GLU A 352 -28.77 10.98 -23.96
CA GLU A 352 -29.05 12.04 -24.92
C GLU A 352 -30.20 11.65 -25.86
N ASP A 353 -31.01 12.61 -26.28
CA ASP A 353 -32.18 12.33 -27.14
C ASP A 353 -31.76 11.72 -28.49
N ARG A 354 -30.58 12.10 -29.00
CA ARG A 354 -30.00 11.50 -30.21
C ARG A 354 -29.71 10.01 -30.05
N ASP A 355 -29.12 9.60 -28.93
CA ASP A 355 -28.83 8.19 -28.68
C ASP A 355 -30.11 7.38 -28.46
N ARG A 356 -31.16 8.00 -27.87
CA ARG A 356 -32.49 7.39 -27.76
C ARG A 356 -33.10 7.11 -29.13
N GLN A 357 -33.10 8.09 -30.02
CA GLN A 357 -33.64 7.93 -31.38
C GLN A 357 -32.91 6.84 -32.16
N VAL A 358 -31.57 6.79 -32.07
CA VAL A 358 -30.77 5.76 -32.74
C VAL A 358 -31.05 4.36 -32.16
N ALA A 359 -31.15 4.24 -30.83
CA ALA A 359 -31.47 2.96 -30.19
C ALA A 359 -32.87 2.45 -30.59
N VAL A 360 -33.88 3.32 -30.61
CA VAL A 360 -35.25 2.98 -31.04
C VAL A 360 -35.26 2.51 -32.50
N GLY A 361 -34.67 3.28 -33.41
CA GLY A 361 -34.65 2.91 -34.84
C GLY A 361 -33.93 1.60 -35.13
N LEU A 362 -32.97 1.19 -34.28
CA LEU A 362 -32.33 -0.12 -34.40
C LEU A 362 -33.19 -1.26 -33.88
N LEU A 363 -33.93 -1.04 -32.79
CA LEU A 363 -34.91 -2.01 -32.29
C LEU A 363 -36.06 -2.20 -33.31
N GLU A 364 -36.50 -1.13 -33.97
CA GLU A 364 -37.49 -1.21 -35.07
C GLU A 364 -36.97 -2.06 -36.24
N LYS A 365 -35.71 -1.88 -36.66
CA LYS A 365 -35.08 -2.75 -37.66
C LYS A 365 -35.02 -4.21 -37.23
N MET A 366 -34.78 -4.48 -35.95
CA MET A 366 -34.82 -5.84 -35.42
C MET A 366 -36.24 -6.42 -35.49
N ILE A 367 -37.26 -5.62 -35.19
CA ILE A 367 -38.67 -6.02 -35.32
C ILE A 367 -39.00 -6.36 -36.77
N GLU A 368 -38.67 -5.48 -37.73
CA GLU A 368 -38.87 -5.73 -39.16
C GLU A 368 -38.17 -7.03 -39.60
N LYS A 369 -36.95 -7.25 -39.11
CA LYS A 369 -36.20 -8.46 -39.46
C LYS A 369 -36.84 -9.72 -38.88
N ILE A 370 -37.33 -9.66 -37.65
CA ILE A 370 -38.06 -10.77 -37.02
C ILE A 370 -39.37 -11.06 -37.76
N GLN A 371 -40.10 -10.03 -38.19
CA GLN A 371 -41.33 -10.18 -38.98
C GLN A 371 -41.08 -10.77 -40.37
N SER A 372 -39.84 -10.68 -40.87
CA SER A 372 -39.42 -11.25 -42.16
C SER A 372 -38.98 -12.72 -42.10
N TYR A 373 -38.83 -13.29 -40.89
CA TYR A 373 -38.58 -14.73 -40.70
C TYR A 373 -39.90 -15.50 -40.84
#